data_AF-A0A957ASM5-F1
#
_entry.id   AF-A0A957ASM5-F1
#
_cell.length_a   1.000
_cell.length_b   1.000
_cell.length_c   1.000
_cell.angle_alpha   90.00
_cell.angle_beta   90.00
_cell.angle_gamma   90.00
#
_symmetry.space_group_name_H-M   'P 1'
#
loop_
_entity.id
_entity.type
_entity.pdbx_description
1 polymer ?
#
loop_
_entity_poly.entity_id
_entity_poly.type
_entity_poly.pdbx_seq_one_letter_code
_entity_poly.pdbx_strand_id
1 'polypeptide(L)'
;CIIGGVHKGLRDLLELGWIDHMPRIYGVQAAGSNFMAEAWQAGLYGLRVLEKPPIDAHTVADSISAGLPRDRIKAMAAVVDTDGAYVTVTDDEILAAIPVLARGCGVFAEPAGATSYAGLVKAVEQGLVSPDDRIVVINTGSGLKDVKSAMTAVEQAGTRPYRVEPNLADLQRVMAEIGR
;
A
#
# COMPACT_ATOMS: atom_id res chain seq x y z
N CYS A 1 -8.25 -9.37 10.28
CA CYS A 1 -7.63 -8.38 9.36
C CYS A 1 -6.11 -8.39 9.56
N ILE A 2 -5.32 -8.00 8.55
CA ILE A 2 -3.86 -8.05 8.59
C ILE A 2 -3.30 -7.14 9.69
N ILE A 3 -3.69 -5.87 9.70
CA ILE A 3 -3.21 -4.86 10.66
C ILE A 3 -3.48 -5.27 12.12
N GLY A 4 -4.64 -5.88 12.41
CA GLY A 4 -4.94 -6.39 13.75
C GLY A 4 -4.08 -7.59 14.16
N GLY A 5 -3.68 -8.44 13.20
CA GLY A 5 -2.73 -9.53 13.45
C GLY A 5 -1.32 -9.01 13.74
N VAL A 6 -0.85 -8.03 12.95
CA VAL A 6 0.43 -7.35 13.16
C VAL A 6 0.47 -6.69 14.54
N HIS A 7 -0.58 -5.92 14.88
CA HIS A 7 -0.71 -5.27 16.18
C HIS A 7 -0.62 -6.27 17.34
N LYS A 8 -1.40 -7.36 17.26
CA LYS A 8 -1.36 -8.41 18.28
C LYS A 8 0.05 -9.00 18.42
N GLY A 9 0.69 -9.36 17.31
CA GLY A 9 2.03 -9.97 17.35
C GLY A 9 3.06 -9.04 17.98
N LEU A 10 3.05 -7.75 17.63
CA LEU A 10 3.96 -6.76 18.21
C LEU A 10 3.69 -6.52 19.70
N ARG A 11 2.42 -6.51 20.12
CA ARG A 11 2.07 -6.44 21.55
C ARG A 11 2.59 -7.65 22.33
N ASP A 12 2.42 -8.85 21.78
CA ASP A 12 2.91 -10.08 22.39
C ASP A 12 4.47 -10.03 22.50
N LEU A 13 5.17 -9.51 21.48
CA LEU A 13 6.63 -9.33 21.52
C LEU A 13 7.08 -8.30 22.56
N LEU A 14 6.34 -7.21 22.73
CA LEU A 14 6.63 -6.19 23.74
C LEU A 14 6.44 -6.73 25.16
N GLU A 15 5.34 -7.44 25.41
CA GLU A 15 5.04 -8.07 26.70
C GLU A 15 6.09 -9.12 27.09
N LEU A 16 6.64 -9.83 26.10
CA LEU A 16 7.72 -10.79 26.30
C LEU A 16 9.11 -10.13 26.46
N GLY A 17 9.22 -8.81 26.31
CA GLY A 17 10.48 -8.07 26.38
C GLY A 17 11.43 -8.32 25.21
N TRP A 18 10.93 -8.78 24.05
CA TRP A 18 11.74 -9.02 22.85
C TRP A 18 11.95 -7.75 22.03
N ILE A 19 11.07 -6.77 22.21
CA ILE A 19 11.22 -5.40 21.73
C ILE A 19 11.08 -4.47 22.94
N ASP A 20 11.76 -3.33 22.89
CA ASP A 20 11.81 -2.34 23.96
C ASP A 20 10.79 -1.21 23.79
N HIS A 21 10.13 -1.12 22.64
CA HIS A 21 9.08 -0.17 22.35
C HIS A 21 8.08 -0.71 21.33
N MET A 22 6.89 -0.13 21.32
CA MET A 22 5.87 -0.42 20.32
C MET A 22 6.09 0.46 19.08
N PRO A 23 6.21 -0.10 17.86
CA PRO A 23 6.26 0.71 16.65
C PRO A 23 4.86 1.28 16.34
N ARG A 24 4.83 2.49 15.77
CA ARG A 24 3.60 3.10 15.25
C ARG A 24 3.06 2.29 14.07
N ILE A 25 1.78 1.98 14.06
CA ILE A 25 1.15 1.18 12.99
C ILE A 25 0.26 2.07 12.13
N TYR A 26 0.58 2.14 10.84
CA TYR A 26 -0.19 2.90 9.86
C TYR A 26 -1.13 1.99 9.08
N GLY A 27 -2.40 2.37 9.00
CA GLY A 27 -3.37 1.75 8.11
C GLY A 27 -3.49 2.53 6.81
N VAL A 28 -3.25 1.89 5.66
CA VAL A 28 -3.41 2.55 4.37
C VAL A 28 -4.62 1.99 3.65
N GLN A 29 -5.49 2.88 3.15
CA GLN A 29 -6.68 2.50 2.38
C GLN A 29 -6.72 3.22 1.03
N ALA A 30 -7.31 2.57 0.03
CA ALA A 30 -7.67 3.27 -1.21
C ALA A 30 -8.71 4.35 -0.92
N ALA A 31 -8.65 5.48 -1.61
CA ALA A 31 -9.52 6.64 -1.39
C ALA A 31 -11.00 6.30 -1.59
N GLY A 32 -11.32 5.43 -2.56
CA GLY A 32 -12.68 4.92 -2.77
C GLY A 32 -13.06 3.71 -1.89
N SER A 33 -12.21 3.27 -0.97
CA SER A 33 -12.46 2.16 -0.04
C SER A 33 -11.86 2.46 1.34
N ASN A 34 -12.24 3.60 1.92
CA ASN A 34 -11.55 4.30 3.01
C ASN A 34 -12.32 4.28 4.36
N PHE A 35 -13.20 3.28 4.58
CA PHE A 35 -14.09 3.22 5.76
C PHE A 35 -13.38 3.52 7.09
N MET A 36 -12.21 2.92 7.33
CA MET A 36 -11.50 3.03 8.60
C MET A 36 -10.83 4.40 8.75
N ALA A 37 -10.31 4.97 7.66
CA ALA A 37 -9.74 6.31 7.66
C ALA A 37 -10.80 7.36 8.02
N GLU A 38 -11.99 7.29 7.42
CA GLU A 38 -13.10 8.17 7.77
C GLU A 38 -13.54 7.99 9.23
N ALA A 39 -13.63 6.74 9.70
CA ALA A 39 -13.98 6.46 11.09
C ALA A 39 -12.95 7.03 12.08
N TRP A 40 -11.66 6.92 11.75
CA TRP A 40 -10.57 7.42 12.58
C TRP A 40 -10.55 8.95 12.64
N GLN A 41 -10.74 9.62 11.50
CA GLN A 41 -10.85 11.08 11.41
C GLN A 41 -12.06 11.63 12.18
N ALA A 42 -13.18 10.90 12.16
CA ALA A 42 -14.39 11.22 12.92
C ALA A 42 -14.29 10.88 14.43
N GLY A 43 -13.14 10.37 14.89
CA GLY A 43 -12.95 10.01 16.31
C GLY A 43 -13.75 8.78 16.75
N LEU A 44 -14.21 7.93 15.84
CA LEU A 44 -15.03 6.75 16.14
C LEU A 44 -14.16 5.58 16.64
N TYR A 45 -13.45 5.79 17.75
CA TYR A 45 -12.53 4.82 18.34
C TYR A 45 -13.24 3.71 19.13
N GLY A 46 -12.56 2.58 19.34
CA GLY A 46 -13.07 1.45 20.11
C GLY A 46 -14.35 0.88 19.50
N LEU A 47 -15.40 0.74 20.32
CA LEU A 47 -16.70 0.20 19.86
C LEU A 47 -17.47 1.20 18.98
N ARG A 48 -17.18 2.51 19.05
CA ARG A 48 -17.88 3.52 18.23
C ARG A 48 -17.66 3.33 16.73
N VAL A 49 -16.57 2.65 16.33
CA VAL A 49 -16.32 2.28 14.93
C VAL A 49 -17.45 1.42 14.34
N LEU A 50 -18.24 0.76 15.18
CA LEU A 50 -19.39 -0.05 14.77
C LEU A 50 -20.62 0.78 14.42
N GLU A 51 -20.66 2.05 14.83
CA GLU A 51 -21.78 2.98 14.57
C GLU A 51 -21.74 3.50 13.13
N LYS A 52 -20.56 3.51 12.48
CA LYS A 52 -20.41 3.99 11.10
C LYS A 52 -21.09 3.01 10.12
N PRO A 53 -22.01 3.49 9.25
CA PRO A 53 -22.63 2.66 8.24
C PRO A 53 -21.63 2.25 7.14
N PRO A 54 -21.90 1.14 6.41
CA PRO A 54 -21.12 0.75 5.24
C PRO A 54 -21.00 1.89 4.23
N ILE A 55 -19.89 1.89 3.50
CA ILE A 55 -19.70 2.78 2.34
C ILE A 55 -19.81 1.97 1.05
N ASP A 56 -20.12 2.65 -0.05
CA ASP A 56 -19.96 2.07 -1.38
C ASP A 56 -18.46 2.08 -1.74
N ALA A 57 -17.84 0.90 -1.75
CA ALA A 57 -16.39 0.78 -1.93
C ALA A 57 -16.04 0.46 -3.38
N HIS A 58 -15.13 1.26 -3.94
CA HIS A 58 -14.62 1.08 -5.29
C HIS A 58 -13.13 1.42 -5.35
N THR A 59 -12.31 0.52 -5.89
CA THR A 59 -10.88 0.73 -6.15
C THR A 59 -10.38 -0.32 -7.13
N VAL A 60 -9.33 0.00 -7.89
CA VAL A 60 -8.57 -0.97 -8.69
C VAL A 60 -7.91 -2.06 -7.82
N ALA A 61 -7.68 -1.78 -6.53
CA ALA A 61 -7.10 -2.73 -5.58
C ALA A 61 -8.18 -3.63 -4.96
N ASP A 62 -8.71 -4.58 -5.76
CA ASP A 62 -9.81 -5.49 -5.40
C ASP A 62 -9.69 -6.11 -4.00
N SER A 63 -8.50 -6.61 -3.62
CA SER A 63 -8.26 -7.25 -2.32
C SER A 63 -8.50 -6.34 -1.09
N ILE A 64 -8.58 -5.02 -1.28
CA ILE A 64 -8.90 -4.02 -0.24
C ILE A 64 -10.17 -3.22 -0.56
N SER A 65 -10.96 -3.63 -1.54
CA SER A 65 -12.28 -3.08 -1.82
C SER A 65 -13.29 -3.62 -0.80
N ALA A 66 -13.48 -2.89 0.31
CA ALA A 66 -14.24 -3.35 1.46
C ALA A 66 -15.03 -2.20 2.11
N GLY A 67 -16.31 -2.08 1.74
CA GLY A 67 -17.21 -1.04 2.24
C GLY A 67 -17.62 -1.21 3.70
N LEU A 68 -17.46 -2.40 4.26
CA LEU A 68 -17.66 -2.69 5.68
C LEU A 68 -16.62 -3.72 6.16
N PRO A 69 -15.39 -3.29 6.53
CA PRO A 69 -14.33 -4.20 6.95
C PRO A 69 -14.78 -5.05 8.14
N ARG A 70 -14.45 -6.34 8.19
CA ARG A 70 -14.99 -7.25 9.24
C ARG A 70 -14.44 -6.98 10.65
N ASP A 71 -13.13 -6.80 10.77
CA ASP A 71 -12.42 -6.66 12.06
C ASP A 71 -12.11 -5.18 12.41
N ARG A 72 -13.12 -4.31 12.39
CA ARG A 72 -12.94 -2.84 12.58
C ARG A 72 -12.36 -2.48 13.94
N ILE A 73 -12.82 -3.13 15.01
CA ILE A 73 -12.36 -2.88 16.38
C ILE A 73 -10.85 -3.11 16.48
N LYS A 74 -10.37 -4.26 15.97
CA LYS A 74 -8.95 -4.62 16.01
C LYS A 74 -8.11 -3.70 15.15
N ALA A 75 -8.63 -3.30 13.98
CA ALA A 75 -7.94 -2.38 13.09
C ALA A 75 -7.83 -0.97 13.70
N MET A 76 -8.90 -0.47 14.32
CA MET A 76 -8.89 0.81 15.02
C MET A 76 -7.94 0.80 16.21
N ALA A 77 -7.98 -0.26 17.03
CA ALA A 77 -7.06 -0.43 18.16
C ALA A 77 -5.60 -0.45 17.70
N ALA A 78 -5.28 -1.11 16.58
CA ALA A 78 -3.92 -1.12 16.04
C ALA A 78 -3.36 0.28 15.77
N VAL A 79 -4.18 1.17 15.24
CA VAL A 79 -3.75 2.54 14.92
C VAL A 79 -3.76 3.42 16.17
N VAL A 80 -4.82 3.38 16.97
CA VAL A 80 -4.97 4.24 18.15
C VAL A 80 -4.02 3.86 19.27
N ASP A 81 -3.87 2.58 19.59
CA ASP A 81 -3.02 2.11 20.71
C ASP A 81 -1.52 2.34 20.43
N THR A 82 -1.14 2.53 19.16
CA THR A 82 0.26 2.68 18.74
C THR A 82 0.60 4.10 18.29
N ASP A 83 -0.30 5.07 18.49
CA ASP A 83 -0.13 6.44 17.99
C ASP A 83 0.21 6.50 16.48
N GLY A 84 -0.42 5.60 15.73
CA GLY A 84 -0.32 5.53 14.28
C GLY A 84 -1.34 6.43 13.59
N ALA A 85 -1.43 6.29 12.26
CA ALA A 85 -2.42 7.02 11.47
C ALA A 85 -3.09 6.14 10.42
N TYR A 86 -4.27 6.58 9.98
CA TYR A 86 -4.83 6.13 8.71
C TYR A 86 -4.45 7.10 7.59
N VAL A 87 -3.97 6.55 6.46
CA VAL A 87 -3.62 7.29 5.25
C VAL A 87 -4.47 6.79 4.09
N THR A 88 -4.96 7.70 3.25
CA THR A 88 -5.73 7.36 2.06
C THR A 88 -4.96 7.67 0.79
N VAL A 89 -4.96 6.74 -0.16
CA VAL A 89 -4.27 6.88 -1.45
C VAL A 89 -5.20 6.66 -2.63
N THR A 90 -5.02 7.38 -3.73
CA THR A 90 -5.83 7.22 -4.94
C THR A 90 -5.41 5.96 -5.71
N ASP A 91 -6.28 5.50 -6.62
CA ASP A 91 -5.95 4.36 -7.49
C ASP A 91 -4.73 4.68 -8.38
N ASP A 92 -4.57 5.93 -8.82
CA ASP A 92 -3.41 6.38 -9.58
C ASP A 92 -2.12 6.32 -8.74
N GLU A 93 -2.17 6.74 -7.47
CA GLU A 93 -1.04 6.62 -6.52
C GLU A 93 -0.68 5.13 -6.28
N ILE A 94 -1.69 4.25 -6.17
CA ILE A 94 -1.48 2.81 -6.03
C ILE A 94 -0.82 2.21 -7.28
N LEU A 95 -1.31 2.53 -8.48
CA LEU A 95 -0.74 2.01 -9.73
C LEU A 95 0.68 2.53 -9.96
N ALA A 96 0.94 3.81 -9.66
CA ALA A 96 2.27 4.40 -9.76
C ALA A 96 3.30 3.76 -8.81
N ALA A 97 2.86 3.24 -7.66
CA ALA A 97 3.73 2.55 -6.70
C ALA A 97 4.29 1.20 -7.21
N ILE A 98 3.55 0.49 -8.07
CA ILE A 98 3.95 -0.84 -8.58
C ILE A 98 5.31 -0.80 -9.32
N PRO A 99 5.51 0.03 -10.38
CA PRO A 99 6.78 0.08 -11.09
C PRO A 99 7.92 0.64 -10.22
N VAL A 100 7.61 1.50 -9.24
CA VAL A 100 8.61 2.04 -8.32
C VAL A 100 9.18 0.94 -7.43
N LEU A 101 8.33 0.11 -6.82
CA LEU A 101 8.77 -1.05 -6.04
C LEU A 101 9.57 -2.04 -6.89
N ALA A 102 9.08 -2.36 -8.09
CA ALA A 102 9.73 -3.32 -8.97
C ALA A 102 11.14 -2.84 -9.40
N ARG A 103 11.30 -1.56 -9.75
CA ARG A 103 12.58 -0.99 -10.20
C ARG A 103 13.52 -0.66 -9.06
N GLY A 104 12.99 -0.19 -7.95
CA GLY A 104 13.77 0.30 -6.82
C GLY A 104 14.34 -0.82 -5.94
N CYS A 105 13.59 -1.91 -5.75
CA CYS A 105 14.00 -2.98 -4.84
C CYS A 105 13.71 -4.40 -5.35
N GLY A 106 13.26 -4.56 -6.61
CA GLY A 106 12.97 -5.88 -7.18
C GLY A 106 11.70 -6.53 -6.64
N VAL A 107 10.83 -5.78 -5.95
CA VAL A 107 9.58 -6.30 -5.38
C VAL A 107 8.44 -6.08 -6.38
N PHE A 108 7.94 -7.15 -6.97
CA PHE A 108 6.77 -7.10 -7.84
C PHE A 108 5.47 -7.32 -7.02
N ALA A 109 4.81 -6.22 -6.67
CA ALA A 109 3.58 -6.21 -5.87
C ALA A 109 2.31 -6.14 -6.74
N GLU A 110 1.20 -6.71 -6.27
CA GLU A 110 -0.15 -6.42 -6.80
C GLU A 110 -0.66 -5.07 -6.27
N PRO A 111 -1.73 -4.47 -6.82
CA PRO A 111 -2.22 -3.14 -6.39
C PRO A 111 -2.43 -3.01 -4.87
N ALA A 112 -3.08 -3.99 -4.23
CA ALA A 112 -3.27 -4.00 -2.78
C ALA A 112 -1.96 -4.08 -1.99
N GLY A 113 -0.95 -4.79 -2.53
CA GLY A 113 0.38 -4.88 -1.95
C GLY A 113 1.19 -3.58 -2.11
N ALA A 114 1.00 -2.88 -3.23
CA ALA A 114 1.64 -1.59 -3.50
C ALA A 114 1.02 -0.43 -2.70
N THR A 115 -0.21 -0.60 -2.20
CA THR A 115 -0.92 0.42 -1.41
C THR A 115 -0.14 0.86 -0.18
N SER A 116 0.54 -0.05 0.51
CA SER A 116 1.33 0.30 1.70
C SER A 116 2.53 1.21 1.36
N TYR A 117 3.16 1.03 0.20
CA TYR A 117 4.22 1.91 -0.28
C TYR A 117 3.67 3.27 -0.72
N ALA A 118 2.56 3.30 -1.46
CA ALA A 118 1.88 4.56 -1.80
C ALA A 118 1.54 5.36 -0.53
N GLY A 119 1.07 4.68 0.52
CA GLY A 119 0.80 5.30 1.81
C GLY A 119 2.05 5.84 2.51
N LEU A 120 3.20 5.17 2.38
CA LEU A 120 4.48 5.68 2.88
C LEU A 120 4.86 6.98 2.16
N VAL A 121 4.79 7.03 0.83
CA VAL A 121 5.08 8.25 0.05
C VAL A 121 4.24 9.43 0.57
N LYS A 122 2.94 9.20 0.75
CA LYS A 122 2.03 10.22 1.27
C LYS A 122 2.27 10.59 2.73
N ALA A 123 2.64 9.62 3.57
CA ALA A 123 2.99 9.87 4.96
C ALA A 123 4.25 10.76 5.07
N VAL A 124 5.22 10.60 4.18
CA VAL A 124 6.39 11.49 4.07
C VAL A 124 5.96 12.89 3.64
N GLU A 125 5.13 13.01 2.59
CA GLU A 125 4.62 14.30 2.11
C GLU A 125 3.83 15.07 3.17
N GLN A 126 3.11 14.35 4.03
CA GLN A 126 2.33 14.91 5.13
C GLN A 126 3.14 15.14 6.42
N GLY A 127 4.43 14.79 6.44
CA GLY A 127 5.29 14.92 7.62
C GLY A 127 4.90 14.01 8.78
N LEU A 128 4.18 12.91 8.52
CA LEU A 128 3.78 11.92 9.53
C LEU A 128 4.95 11.02 9.95
N VAL A 129 5.95 10.87 9.08
CA VAL A 129 7.18 10.12 9.29
C VAL A 129 8.40 10.96 8.91
N SER A 130 9.52 10.72 9.59
CA SER A 130 10.80 11.40 9.39
C SER A 130 11.74 10.57 8.50
N PRO A 131 12.70 11.19 7.77
CA PRO A 131 13.78 10.46 7.12
C PRO A 131 14.63 9.59 8.07
N ASP A 132 14.63 9.90 9.37
CA ASP A 132 15.32 9.13 10.40
C ASP A 132 14.51 7.92 10.92
N ASP A 133 13.23 7.80 10.53
CA ASP A 133 12.38 6.68 10.96
C ASP A 133 12.79 5.38 10.27
N ARG A 134 12.84 4.29 11.05
CA ARG A 134 12.98 2.94 10.50
C ARG A 134 11.61 2.38 10.14
N ILE A 135 11.34 2.24 8.84
CA ILE A 135 10.02 1.90 8.33
C ILE A 135 10.02 0.52 7.68
N VAL A 136 8.97 -0.26 7.97
CA VAL A 136 8.69 -1.55 7.31
C VAL A 136 7.43 -1.41 6.47
N VAL A 137 7.56 -1.59 5.15
CA VAL A 137 6.43 -1.63 4.22
C VAL A 137 6.01 -3.08 4.02
N ILE A 138 4.75 -3.39 4.33
CA ILE A 138 4.21 -4.75 4.20
C ILE A 138 3.60 -4.91 2.81
N ASN A 139 4.27 -5.68 1.95
CA ASN A 139 3.67 -6.19 0.71
C ASN A 139 2.89 -7.47 1.01
N THR A 140 1.57 -7.43 0.81
CA THR A 140 0.66 -8.55 1.12
C THR A 140 0.43 -9.50 -0.06
N GLY A 141 0.94 -9.16 -1.26
CA GLY A 141 0.55 -9.84 -2.48
C GLY A 141 1.55 -9.75 -3.62
N SER A 142 1.71 -10.86 -4.35
CA SER A 142 2.56 -10.92 -5.54
C SER A 142 1.84 -10.30 -6.74
N GLY A 143 2.57 -9.49 -7.52
CA GLY A 143 2.06 -8.93 -8.78
C GLY A 143 1.67 -9.98 -9.83
N LEU A 144 2.09 -11.24 -9.67
CA LEU A 144 1.66 -12.35 -10.52
C LEU A 144 0.15 -12.67 -10.40
N LYS A 145 -0.52 -12.21 -9.35
CA LYS A 145 -1.97 -12.36 -9.18
C LYS A 145 -2.77 -11.42 -10.08
N ASP A 146 -2.23 -10.26 -10.43
CA ASP A 146 -2.90 -9.24 -11.23
C ASP A 146 -1.94 -8.61 -12.25
N VAL A 147 -1.60 -9.42 -13.24
CA VAL A 147 -0.74 -9.00 -14.36
C VAL A 147 -1.41 -7.87 -15.17
N LYS A 148 -2.75 -7.81 -15.22
CA LYS A 148 -3.46 -6.77 -15.98
C LYS A 148 -3.21 -5.39 -15.39
N SER A 149 -3.38 -5.22 -14.08
CA SER A 149 -3.08 -3.94 -13.42
C SER A 149 -1.60 -3.59 -13.50
N ALA A 150 -0.72 -4.59 -13.43
CA ALA A 150 0.72 -4.37 -13.65
C ALA A 150 1.02 -3.84 -15.07
N MET A 151 0.38 -4.39 -16.11
CA MET A 151 0.54 -3.89 -17.47
C MET A 151 0.06 -2.45 -17.61
N THR A 152 -1.12 -2.12 -17.06
CA THR A 152 -1.63 -0.73 -17.02
C THR A 152 -0.63 0.21 -16.34
N ALA A 153 -0.09 -0.17 -15.18
CA ALA A 153 0.87 0.64 -14.44
C ALA A 153 2.18 0.86 -15.22
N VAL A 154 2.67 -0.16 -15.93
CA VAL A 154 3.87 -0.09 -16.78
C VAL A 154 3.65 0.84 -17.97
N GLU A 155 2.47 0.78 -18.60
CA GLU A 155 2.08 1.69 -19.68
C GLU A 155 1.97 3.15 -19.19
N GLN A 156 1.32 3.38 -18.04
CA GLN A 156 1.23 4.69 -17.40
C GLN A 156 2.62 5.26 -17.04
N ALA A 157 3.55 4.40 -16.64
CA ALA A 157 4.94 4.75 -16.38
C ALA A 157 5.79 4.94 -17.68
N GLY A 158 5.14 4.99 -18.85
CA GLY A 158 5.78 5.22 -20.14
C GLY A 158 6.68 4.08 -20.62
N THR A 159 6.54 2.89 -20.04
CA THR A 159 7.38 1.74 -20.37
C THR A 159 6.71 0.89 -21.42
N ARG A 160 7.34 0.79 -22.58
CA ARG A 160 6.83 0.02 -23.72
C ARG A 160 7.93 -0.88 -24.27
N PRO A 161 7.58 -2.09 -24.73
CA PRO A 161 8.52 -2.90 -25.49
C PRO A 161 8.85 -2.20 -26.81
N TYR A 162 10.13 -2.20 -27.18
CA TYR A 162 10.56 -1.81 -28.52
C TYR A 162 10.42 -3.03 -29.44
N ARG A 163 9.76 -2.84 -30.59
CA ARG A 163 9.70 -3.88 -31.62
C ARG A 163 10.98 -3.84 -32.44
N VAL A 164 11.55 -5.02 -32.67
CA VAL A 164 12.82 -5.22 -33.37
C VAL A 164 12.60 -6.34 -34.38
N GLU A 165 12.96 -6.12 -35.63
CA GLU A 165 12.99 -7.15 -36.66
C GLU A 165 14.05 -8.20 -36.31
N PRO A 166 13.92 -9.48 -36.74
CA PRO A 166 14.81 -10.57 -36.32
C PRO A 166 16.19 -10.51 -37.01
N ASN A 167 16.86 -9.36 -36.97
CA ASN A 167 18.19 -9.12 -37.51
C ASN A 167 18.98 -8.13 -36.62
N LEU A 168 20.31 -8.26 -36.65
CA LEU A 168 21.21 -7.48 -35.81
C LEU A 168 21.19 -5.97 -36.15
N ALA A 169 21.00 -5.61 -37.42
CA ALA A 169 21.01 -4.22 -37.84
C ALA A 169 19.84 -3.43 -37.23
N ASP A 170 18.65 -4.02 -37.19
CA ASP A 170 17.48 -3.39 -36.59
C ASP A 170 17.59 -3.30 -35.06
N LEU A 171 18.18 -4.32 -34.42
CA LEU A 171 18.50 -4.28 -33.00
C LEU A 171 19.44 -3.11 -32.67
N GLN A 172 20.52 -2.96 -33.44
CA GLN A 172 21.48 -1.87 -33.25
C GLN A 172 20.85 -0.49 -33.47
N ARG A 173 19.97 -0.36 -34.47
CA ARG A 173 19.20 0.87 -34.72
C ARG A 173 18.36 1.25 -33.50
N VAL A 174 17.58 0.30 -32.97
CA VAL A 174 16.72 0.53 -31.80
C VAL A 174 17.55 0.83 -30.55
N MET A 175 18.66 0.14 -30.32
CA MET A 175 19.56 0.40 -29.19
C MET A 175 20.11 1.84 -29.23
N ALA A 176 20.56 2.30 -30.41
CA ALA A 176 21.02 3.68 -30.60
C ALA A 176 19.92 4.71 -30.34
N GLU A 177 18.67 4.45 -30.75
CA GLU A 177 17.53 5.35 -30.50
C GLU A 177 17.20 5.50 -29.01
N ILE A 178 17.40 4.45 -28.21
CA ILE A 178 17.07 4.44 -26.77
C ILE A 178 18.25 4.82 -25.88
N GLY A 179 19.39 5.22 -26.47
CA GLY A 179 20.59 5.63 -25.75
C GLY A 179 21.25 4.49 -24.96
N ARG A 180 21.22 3.27 -25.49
CA ARG A 180 21.86 2.08 -24.90
C ARG A 180 22.83 1.40 -25.86
#